data_AF-A0A519KZ65-F1
#
_entry.id   AF-A0A519KZ65-F1
#
_cell.length_a   1.000
_cell.length_b   1.000
_cell.length_c   1.000
_cell.angle_alpha   90.00
_cell.angle_beta   90.00
_cell.angle_gamma   90.00
#
_symmetry.space_group_name_H-M   'P 1'
#
loop_
_entity.id
_entity.type
_entity.pdbx_description
1 polymer ?
#
loop_
_entity_poly.entity_id
_entity_poly.type
_entity_poly.pdbx_seq_one_letter_code
_entity_poly.pdbx_strand_id
1 'polypeptide(L)'
;MALQVEVGTVEVTDESERLAAAHARQLGEEHRQILDHRHRFSETSYGIMQAWVGFLIVLTLSQFSLKQYGFGLTSSEFIAVITTTTASVFGFGLLVGNFLFPKGGSARRRV
;
A
#
# COMPACT_ATOMS: atom_id res chain seq x y z
N MET A 1 -4.79 27.15 63.92
CA MET A 1 -3.63 26.66 63.17
C MET A 1 -4.18 25.89 61.99
N ALA A 2 -4.29 26.55 60.83
CA ALA A 2 -4.86 25.97 59.62
C ALA A 2 -3.69 25.56 58.70
N LEU A 3 -3.59 24.27 58.40
CA LEU A 3 -2.64 23.74 57.43
C LEU A 3 -3.44 23.34 56.20
N GLN A 4 -3.53 24.27 55.24
CA GLN A 4 -3.89 23.94 53.86
C GLN A 4 -2.70 23.20 53.25
N VAL A 5 -2.95 21.98 52.77
CA VAL A 5 -2.05 21.29 51.85
C VAL A 5 -2.84 21.09 50.56
N GLU A 6 -2.69 22.04 49.65
CA GLU A 6 -3.24 22.03 48.30
C GLU A 6 -2.06 21.82 47.34
N VAL A 7 -1.56 20.59 47.24
CA VAL A 7 -0.53 20.21 46.27
C VAL A 7 -0.78 18.76 45.86
N GLY A 8 -1.44 18.55 44.73
CA GLY A 8 -1.67 17.20 44.20
C GLY A 8 -2.53 17.13 42.94
N THR A 9 -3.34 18.16 42.68
CA THR A 9 -4.32 18.11 41.58
C THR A 9 -3.86 18.79 40.28
N VAL A 10 -2.85 19.66 40.32
CA VAL A 10 -2.48 20.52 39.19
C VAL A 10 -1.40 19.92 38.29
N GLU A 11 -0.50 19.07 38.82
CA GLU A 11 0.63 18.50 38.06
C GLU A 11 0.18 17.40 37.07
N VAL A 12 -0.85 16.62 37.44
CA VAL A 12 -1.41 15.54 36.61
C VAL A 12 -2.14 16.10 35.38
N THR A 13 -2.73 17.29 35.48
CA THR A 13 -3.47 17.91 34.36
C THR A 13 -2.52 18.45 33.30
N ASP A 14 -1.42 19.09 33.69
CA ASP A 14 -0.42 19.61 32.75
C ASP A 14 0.36 18.48 32.06
N GLU A 15 0.68 17.39 32.79
CA GLU A 15 1.33 16.22 32.20
C GLU A 15 0.39 15.45 31.25
N SER A 16 -0.88 15.30 31.61
CA SER A 16 -1.87 14.66 30.73
C SER A 16 -2.20 15.48 29.49
N GLU A 17 -2.25 16.82 29.58
CA GLU A 17 -2.38 17.71 28.40
C GLU A 17 -1.14 17.62 27.49
N ARG A 18 0.07 17.54 28.06
CA ARG A 18 1.30 17.34 27.29
C ARG A 18 1.35 15.98 26.61
N LEU A 19 0.91 14.92 27.28
CA LEU A 19 0.81 13.57 26.70
C LEU A 19 -0.26 13.51 25.60
N ALA A 20 -1.41 14.17 25.78
CA ALA A 20 -2.44 14.28 24.77
C ALA A 20 -1.96 15.07 23.54
N ALA A 21 -1.24 16.18 23.76
CA ALA A 21 -0.64 16.98 22.69
C ALA A 21 0.47 16.22 21.94
N ALA A 22 1.31 15.45 22.66
CA ALA A 22 2.35 14.61 22.06
C ALA A 22 1.72 13.47 21.23
N HIS A 23 0.67 12.83 21.73
CA HIS A 23 -0.03 11.76 21.02
C HIS A 23 -0.78 12.29 19.79
N ALA A 24 -1.40 13.47 19.87
CA ALA A 24 -2.03 14.13 18.72
C ALA A 24 -1.00 14.50 17.62
N ARG A 25 0.21 14.92 18.02
CA ARG A 25 1.31 15.16 17.08
C ARG A 25 1.79 13.87 16.42
N GLN A 26 1.98 12.79 17.18
CA GLN A 26 2.35 11.48 16.63
C GLN A 26 1.32 10.96 15.63
N LEU A 27 0.02 11.04 15.95
CA LEU A 27 -1.05 10.62 15.03
C LEU A 27 -1.05 11.42 13.72
N GLY A 28 -0.73 12.72 13.79
CA GLY A 28 -0.60 13.58 12.62
C GLY A 28 0.62 13.23 11.75
N GLU A 29 1.75 12.91 12.38
CA GLU A 29 2.98 12.47 11.69
C GLU A 29 2.80 11.09 11.04
N GLU A 30 2.18 10.14 11.73
CA GLU A 30 1.83 8.82 11.17
C GLU A 30 0.89 8.96 9.97
N HIS A 31 -0.11 9.86 10.05
CA HIS A 31 -1.00 10.12 8.91
C HIS A 31 -0.25 10.66 7.69
N ARG A 32 0.70 11.59 7.89
CA ARG A 32 1.53 12.12 6.80
C ARG A 32 2.44 11.03 6.22
N GLN A 33 3.04 10.19 7.06
CA GLN A 33 3.85 9.06 6.58
C GLN A 33 3.03 8.07 5.74
N ILE A 34 1.79 7.78 6.13
CA ILE A 34 0.89 6.90 5.38
C ILE A 34 0.53 7.53 4.02
N LEU A 35 0.27 8.84 3.98
CA LEU A 35 -0.02 9.57 2.73
C LEU A 35 1.17 9.54 1.75
N ASP A 36 2.38 9.81 2.24
CA ASP A 36 3.60 9.78 1.43
C ASP A 36 3.90 8.35 0.93
N HIS A 37 3.67 7.34 1.78
CA HIS A 37 3.80 5.94 1.37
C HIS A 37 2.79 5.55 0.29
N ARG A 38 1.54 6.04 0.37
CA ARG A 38 0.52 5.79 -0.66
C ARG A 38 0.87 6.39 -2.01
N HIS A 39 1.41 7.61 -2.03
CA HIS A 39 1.83 8.26 -3.28
C HIS A 39 2.94 7.47 -3.98
N ARG A 40 3.99 7.10 -3.23
CA ARG A 40 5.11 6.31 -3.75
C ARG A 40 4.69 4.91 -4.21
N PHE A 41 3.71 4.30 -3.53
CA PHE A 41 3.14 3.02 -3.94
C PHE A 41 2.30 3.09 -5.21
N SER A 42 1.58 4.20 -5.42
CA SER A 42 0.80 4.44 -6.64
C SER A 42 1.72 4.53 -7.86
N GLU A 43 2.81 5.29 -7.76
CA GLU A 43 3.81 5.38 -8.84
C GLU A 43 4.44 4.02 -9.17
N THR A 44 4.79 3.26 -8.13
CA THR A 44 5.35 1.91 -8.30
C THR A 44 4.37 0.98 -9.01
N SER A 45 3.08 1.08 -8.66
CA SER A 45 2.02 0.26 -9.27
C SER A 45 1.78 0.63 -10.73
N TYR A 46 1.84 1.91 -11.07
CA TYR A 46 1.79 2.38 -12.46
C TYR A 46 2.97 1.83 -13.27
N GLY A 47 4.18 1.87 -12.72
CA GLY A 47 5.37 1.30 -13.36
C GLY A 47 5.24 -0.21 -13.64
N ILE A 48 4.66 -0.97 -12.70
CA ILE A 48 4.43 -2.41 -12.89
C ILE A 48 3.38 -2.68 -13.97
N MET A 49 2.29 -1.90 -14.01
CA MET A 49 1.29 -2.02 -15.08
C MET A 49 1.87 -1.69 -16.45
N GLN A 50 2.72 -0.66 -16.53
CA GLN A 50 3.41 -0.31 -17.77
C GLN A 50 4.39 -1.41 -18.21
N ALA A 51 5.15 -1.98 -17.27
CA ALA A 51 6.05 -3.10 -17.55
C ALA A 51 5.27 -4.34 -18.03
N TRP A 52 4.10 -4.62 -17.46
CA TRP A 52 3.24 -5.73 -17.89
C TRP A 52 2.69 -5.53 -19.30
N VAL A 53 2.19 -4.34 -19.63
CA VAL A 53 1.73 -4.03 -21.00
C VAL A 53 2.89 -4.13 -21.99
N GLY A 54 4.06 -3.59 -21.64
CA GLY A 54 5.28 -3.73 -22.44
C GLY A 54 5.68 -5.19 -22.65
N PHE A 55 5.62 -6.00 -21.59
CA PHE A 55 5.87 -7.43 -21.66
C PHE A 55 4.91 -8.15 -22.61
N LEU A 56 3.60 -7.85 -22.57
CA LEU A 56 2.63 -8.43 -23.49
C LEU A 56 2.92 -8.08 -24.95
N ILE A 57 3.28 -6.83 -25.23
CA ILE A 57 3.65 -6.38 -26.58
C ILE A 57 4.90 -7.12 -27.06
N VAL A 58 5.98 -7.10 -26.27
CA VAL A 58 7.26 -7.74 -26.62
C VAL A 58 7.09 -9.24 -26.80
N LEU A 59 6.34 -9.90 -25.91
CA LEU A 59 6.09 -11.34 -25.98
C LEU A 59 5.28 -11.70 -27.23
N THR A 60 4.28 -10.90 -27.59
CA THR A 60 3.46 -11.12 -28.80
C THR A 60 4.29 -10.93 -30.06
N LEU A 61 5.11 -9.87 -30.14
CA LEU A 61 6.01 -9.63 -31.27
C LEU A 61 7.08 -10.71 -31.38
N SER A 62 7.61 -11.17 -30.25
CA SER A 62 8.57 -12.28 -30.20
C SER A 62 7.92 -13.56 -30.71
N GLN A 63 6.70 -13.87 -30.26
CA GLN A 63 5.99 -15.07 -30.69
C GLN A 63 5.66 -15.05 -32.19
N PHE A 64 5.31 -13.89 -32.75
CA PHE A 64 5.12 -13.74 -34.19
C PHE A 64 6.43 -13.97 -34.96
N SER A 65 7.53 -13.38 -34.49
CA SER A 65 8.85 -13.48 -35.12
C SER A 65 9.42 -14.90 -35.04
N LEU A 66 9.37 -15.54 -33.86
CA LEU A 66 9.92 -16.89 -33.65
C LEU A 66 9.09 -17.97 -34.33
N LYS A 67 7.77 -17.78 -34.50
CA LYS A 67 6.91 -18.72 -35.23
C LYS A 67 7.32 -18.84 -36.70
N GLN A 68 7.83 -17.77 -37.30
CA GLN A 68 8.37 -17.80 -38.66
C GLN A 68 9.64 -18.67 -38.78
N TYR A 69 10.41 -18.83 -37.70
CA TYR A 69 11.64 -19.63 -37.65
C TYR A 69 11.44 -21.03 -37.07
N GLY A 70 10.20 -21.43 -36.75
CA GLY A 70 9.90 -22.75 -36.17
C GLY A 70 10.29 -22.94 -34.70
N PHE A 71 10.75 -21.88 -34.02
CA PHE A 71 11.12 -21.87 -32.60
C PHE A 71 10.06 -21.22 -31.70
N GLY A 72 8.84 -21.00 -32.22
CA GLY A 72 7.74 -20.43 -31.43
C GLY A 72 7.29 -21.38 -30.31
N LEU A 73 6.88 -20.81 -29.18
CA LEU A 73 6.28 -21.56 -28.07
C LEU A 73 5.03 -22.29 -28.58
N THR A 74 4.76 -23.48 -28.03
CA THR A 74 3.48 -24.16 -28.28
C THR A 74 2.33 -23.33 -27.73
N SER A 75 1.12 -23.49 -28.31
CA SER A 75 -0.06 -22.75 -27.86
C SER A 75 -0.30 -22.90 -26.35
N SER A 76 -0.04 -24.09 -25.81
CA SER A 76 -0.15 -24.37 -24.37
C SER A 76 0.85 -23.58 -23.53
N GLU A 77 2.12 -23.52 -23.92
CA GLU A 77 3.15 -22.80 -23.17
C GLU A 77 2.91 -21.30 -23.22
N PHE A 78 2.53 -20.77 -24.39
CA PHE A 78 2.20 -19.36 -24.54
C PHE A 78 1.00 -18.96 -23.67
N ILE A 79 -0.07 -19.75 -23.69
CA ILE A 79 -1.24 -19.52 -22.83
C ILE A 79 -0.81 -19.60 -21.35
N ALA A 80 -0.01 -20.59 -20.95
CA ALA A 80 0.44 -20.72 -19.56
C ALA A 80 1.21 -19.48 -19.09
N VAL A 81 2.14 -18.96 -19.90
CA VAL A 81 2.92 -17.75 -19.58
C VAL A 81 2.00 -16.54 -19.43
N ILE A 82 1.09 -16.32 -20.38
CA ILE A 82 0.14 -15.19 -20.33
C ILE A 82 -0.76 -15.29 -19.09
N THR A 83 -1.30 -16.48 -18.81
CA THR A 83 -2.28 -16.66 -17.73
C THR A 83 -1.60 -16.51 -16.36
N THR A 84 -0.40 -17.07 -16.19
CA THR A 84 0.36 -16.96 -14.94
C THR A 84 0.82 -15.53 -14.68
N THR A 85 1.38 -14.83 -15.68
CA THR A 85 1.75 -13.41 -15.51
C THR A 85 0.54 -12.53 -15.27
N THR A 86 -0.59 -12.78 -15.94
CA THR A 86 -1.85 -12.06 -15.67
C THR A 86 -2.31 -12.28 -14.23
N ALA A 87 -2.32 -13.53 -13.75
CA ALA A 87 -2.68 -13.84 -12.38
C ALA A 87 -1.76 -13.13 -11.37
N SER A 88 -0.45 -13.07 -11.62
CA SER A 88 0.51 -12.36 -10.76
C SER A 88 0.24 -10.85 -10.73
N VAL A 89 0.00 -10.21 -11.89
CA VAL A 89 -0.24 -8.77 -11.97
C VAL A 89 -1.57 -8.38 -11.34
N PHE A 90 -2.63 -9.16 -11.57
CA PHE A 90 -3.92 -8.94 -10.90
C PHE A 90 -3.82 -9.20 -9.39
N GLY A 91 -3.10 -10.24 -8.97
CA GLY A 91 -2.85 -10.52 -7.56
C GLY A 91 -2.11 -9.35 -6.88
N PHE A 92 -1.08 -8.81 -7.54
CA PHE A 92 -0.38 -7.62 -7.09
C PHE A 92 -1.33 -6.40 -7.05
N GLY A 93 -2.12 -6.18 -8.09
CA GLY A 93 -3.10 -5.08 -8.17
C GLY A 93 -4.16 -5.15 -7.06
N LEU A 94 -4.64 -6.34 -6.69
CA LEU A 94 -5.55 -6.52 -5.57
C LEU A 94 -4.89 -6.20 -4.22
N LEU A 95 -3.62 -6.58 -4.05
CA LEU A 95 -2.85 -6.26 -2.84
C LEU A 95 -2.68 -4.73 -2.71
N VAL A 96 -2.31 -4.07 -3.81
CA VAL A 96 -2.23 -2.61 -3.90
C VAL A 96 -3.58 -1.95 -3.63
N GLY A 97 -4.65 -2.44 -4.25
CA GLY A 97 -6.00 -1.90 -4.07
C GLY A 97 -6.46 -2.00 -2.61
N ASN A 98 -6.17 -3.13 -1.95
CA ASN A 98 -6.46 -3.30 -0.52
C ASN A 98 -5.58 -2.43 0.38
N PHE A 99 -4.34 -2.14 -0.02
CA PHE A 99 -3.44 -1.24 0.71
C PHE A 99 -3.84 0.24 0.57
N LEU A 100 -4.25 0.66 -0.64
CA LEU A 100 -4.71 2.03 -0.90
C LEU A 100 -6.11 2.29 -0.30
N PHE A 101 -6.99 1.30 -0.34
CA PHE A 101 -8.36 1.37 0.18
C PHE A 101 -8.65 0.22 1.16
N PRO A 102 -8.07 0.25 2.37
CA PRO A 102 -8.36 -0.76 3.37
C PRO A 102 -9.84 -0.65 3.75
N LYS A 103 -10.61 -1.72 3.53
CA LYS A 103 -12.06 -1.80 3.83
C LYS A 103 -12.40 -1.76 5.34
N GLY A 104 -11.46 -1.37 6.19
CA GLY A 104 -11.57 -1.40 7.66
C GLY A 104 -11.58 -0.04 8.36
N GLY A 105 -11.78 1.07 7.64
CA GLY A 105 -11.68 2.43 8.18
C GLY A 105 -12.81 2.92 9.11
N SER A 106 -13.65 2.05 9.70
CA SER A 106 -14.76 2.48 10.58
C SER A 106 -15.00 1.65 11.85
N ALA A 107 -14.11 0.72 12.21
CA ALA A 107 -14.32 -0.19 13.35
C ALA A 107 -13.38 0.03 14.54
N ARG A 108 -12.88 1.26 14.76
CA ARG A 108 -12.09 1.60 15.96
C ARG A 108 -12.42 2.97 16.53
N ARG A 109 -13.72 3.28 16.59
CA ARG A 109 -14.27 4.46 17.28
C ARG A 109 -15.41 4.01 18.19
N ARG A 110 -15.10 3.16 19.16
CA ARG A 110 -15.93 2.84 20.34
C ARG A 110 -15.14 1.92 21.27
N VAL A 111 -14.26 2.49 22.08
CA VAL A 111 -14.04 2.09 23.47
C VAL A 111 -13.71 3.37 24.23
#